data_AF-A0AAD5PE87-F1
#
_entry.id   AF-A0AAD5PE87-F1
#
_cell.length_a   1.000
_cell.length_b   1.000
_cell.length_c   1.000
_cell.angle_alpha   90.00
_cell.angle_beta   90.00
_cell.angle_gamma   90.00
#
_symmetry.space_group_name_H-M   'P 1'
#
loop_
_entity.id
_entity.type
_entity.pdbx_description
1 polymer ?
#
loop_
_entity_poly.entity_id
_entity_poly.type
_entity_poly.pdbx_seq_one_letter_code
_entity_poly.pdbx_strand_id
1 'polypeptide(L)'
;MSEEAKLPQKRYYRQRAHANPFSDHQLDYPVKPEEMDWTKHYPQYYPAKEGQEQKKVEFADIGCGYGGLLISMAKAFPDNLMLGMEIRTKVEDYVYERIKALRVQEPGHYQNVSIMRMNAMKFLPNFFEKGQLTKMFFLFPDPHFKQRKHKARIISPTLLAEYAYALRIGGILYTITDVKDLHEWMVKHLDDHPLFQRLSDEECEKDPAVPHVREATEEGKKVARNQGDKYLACYRRIEDPFYKQ
;
A
#
# COMPACT_ATOMS: atom_id res chain seq x y z
N MET A 1 -28.62 14.01 19.94
CA MET A 1 -28.06 14.77 18.80
C MET A 1 -26.74 14.11 18.44
N SER A 2 -26.71 13.28 17.40
CA SER A 2 -25.48 12.62 16.96
C SER A 2 -24.50 13.70 16.50
N GLU A 3 -23.31 13.76 17.11
CA GLU A 3 -22.18 14.44 16.48
C GLU A 3 -22.01 13.81 15.09
N GLU A 4 -22.40 14.53 14.03
CA GLU A 4 -22.03 14.15 12.67
C GLU A 4 -20.51 13.93 12.67
N ALA A 5 -20.07 12.73 12.34
CA ALA A 5 -18.65 12.38 12.40
C ALA A 5 -17.89 13.22 11.37
N LYS A 6 -17.38 14.39 11.77
CA LYS A 6 -16.72 15.35 10.88
C LYS A 6 -15.43 14.74 10.34
N LEU A 7 -15.20 14.91 9.03
CA LEU A 7 -13.93 14.52 8.43
C LEU A 7 -12.77 15.32 9.07
N PRO A 8 -11.62 14.68 9.34
CA PRO A 8 -10.47 15.38 9.89
C PRO A 8 -9.95 16.41 8.88
N GLN A 9 -9.42 17.53 9.38
CA GLN A 9 -8.85 18.57 8.53
C GLN A 9 -7.34 18.41 8.42
N LYS A 10 -6.86 18.17 7.20
CA LYS A 10 -5.44 17.89 6.88
C LYS A 10 -4.45 18.90 7.47
N ARG A 11 -4.85 20.16 7.63
CA ARG A 11 -4.00 21.23 8.20
C ARG A 11 -3.50 20.92 9.63
N TYR A 12 -4.25 20.17 10.42
CA TYR A 12 -3.87 19.81 11.81
C TYR A 12 -2.96 18.58 11.89
N TYR A 13 -2.82 17.85 10.80
CA TYR A 13 -2.07 16.58 10.71
C TYR A 13 -0.88 16.69 9.76
N ARG A 14 -0.40 17.92 9.51
CA ARG A 14 0.78 18.14 8.67
C ARG A 14 2.04 17.66 9.40
N GLN A 15 2.82 16.84 8.70
CA GLN A 15 4.15 16.39 9.11
C GLN A 15 5.10 16.51 7.92
N ARG A 16 6.42 16.50 8.16
CA ARG A 16 7.41 16.48 7.08
C ARG A 16 7.13 15.30 6.15
N ALA A 17 7.27 15.53 4.84
CA ALA A 17 7.01 14.52 3.82
C ALA A 17 7.89 13.27 4.01
N HIS A 18 9.14 13.50 4.38
CA HIS A 18 10.16 12.47 4.51
C HIS A 18 10.29 12.00 5.95
N ALA A 19 10.30 10.68 6.13
CA ALA A 19 10.69 10.01 7.37
C ALA A 19 11.94 9.16 7.12
N ASN A 20 12.83 9.04 8.11
CA ASN A 20 13.94 8.10 8.01
C ASN A 20 13.40 6.69 8.31
N PRO A 21 13.41 5.74 7.35
CA PRO A 21 12.96 4.37 7.62
C PRO A 21 13.90 3.64 8.59
N PHE A 22 15.12 4.13 8.77
CA PHE A 22 16.12 3.50 9.65
C PHE A 22 16.13 4.04 11.07
N SER A 23 15.39 5.11 11.39
CA SER A 23 15.32 5.57 12.78
C SER A 23 14.59 4.57 13.67
N ASP A 24 14.91 4.60 14.95
CA ASP A 24 14.21 3.84 15.98
C ASP A 24 12.83 4.46 16.18
N HIS A 25 11.83 3.76 15.67
CA HIS A 25 10.43 4.07 15.92
C HIS A 25 9.92 3.03 16.90
N GLN A 26 9.23 3.46 17.96
CA GLN A 26 8.37 2.56 18.73
C GLN A 26 7.19 2.19 17.81
N LEU A 27 7.31 1.02 17.18
CA LEU A 27 6.31 0.40 16.33
C LEU A 27 5.92 -0.91 16.98
N ASP A 28 4.62 -1.12 17.10
CA ASP A 28 4.08 -2.42 17.47
C ASP A 28 4.00 -3.26 16.20
N TYR A 29 4.51 -4.48 16.26
CA TYR A 29 4.44 -5.46 15.18
C TYR A 29 4.31 -6.86 15.79
N PRO A 30 3.54 -7.75 15.17
CA PRO A 30 3.38 -9.12 15.65
C PRO A 30 4.68 -9.92 15.48
N VAL A 31 4.87 -10.97 16.27
CA VAL A 31 6.03 -11.86 16.12
C VAL A 31 5.94 -12.62 14.80
N LYS A 32 4.73 -13.02 14.41
CA LYS A 32 4.39 -13.75 13.17
C LYS A 32 2.98 -13.37 12.68
N PRO A 33 2.65 -13.57 11.40
CA PRO A 33 1.38 -13.11 10.82
C PRO A 33 0.12 -13.58 11.56
N GLU A 34 0.13 -14.79 12.13
CA GLU A 34 -1.02 -15.37 12.80
C GLU A 34 -1.35 -14.70 14.15
N GLU A 35 -0.40 -13.95 14.72
CA GLU A 35 -0.59 -13.20 15.97
C GLU A 35 -1.15 -11.79 15.73
N MET A 36 -1.34 -11.39 14.46
CA MET A 36 -1.88 -10.07 14.14
C MET A 36 -3.39 -10.02 14.41
N ASP A 37 -3.81 -9.16 15.35
CA ASP A 37 -5.22 -8.88 15.59
C ASP A 37 -5.79 -7.83 14.62
N TRP A 38 -6.50 -8.31 13.62
CA TRP A 38 -7.16 -7.49 12.61
C TRP A 38 -8.50 -6.89 13.05
N THR A 39 -9.01 -7.23 14.25
CA THR A 39 -10.35 -6.85 14.73
C THR A 39 -10.53 -5.33 14.80
N LYS A 40 -9.51 -4.60 15.28
CA LYS A 40 -9.53 -3.13 15.32
C LYS A 40 -9.65 -2.51 13.92
N HIS A 41 -9.06 -3.16 12.92
CA HIS A 41 -8.98 -2.65 11.56
C HIS A 41 -10.24 -2.95 10.75
N TYR A 42 -10.81 -4.14 10.91
CA TYR A 42 -11.92 -4.65 10.10
C TYR A 42 -13.02 -5.29 10.98
N PRO A 43 -13.66 -4.53 11.88
CA PRO A 43 -14.58 -5.08 12.89
C PRO A 43 -15.84 -5.75 12.32
N GLN A 44 -16.19 -5.47 11.06
CA GLN A 44 -17.31 -6.13 10.40
C GLN A 44 -16.96 -7.54 9.87
N TYR A 45 -15.66 -7.84 9.72
CA TYR A 45 -15.16 -9.08 9.12
C TYR A 45 -14.39 -9.95 10.12
N TYR A 46 -14.12 -9.45 11.33
CA TYR A 46 -13.38 -10.14 12.38
C TYR A 46 -14.11 -10.09 13.73
N PRO A 47 -14.22 -11.23 14.45
CA PRO A 47 -13.89 -12.58 13.98
C PRO A 47 -14.84 -13.02 12.86
N ALA A 48 -14.42 -14.01 12.07
CA ALA A 48 -15.28 -14.64 11.08
C ALA A 48 -16.58 -15.15 11.72
N LYS A 49 -17.69 -15.02 11.00
CA LYS A 49 -18.96 -15.61 11.42
C LYS A 49 -18.87 -17.14 11.32
N GLU A 50 -19.62 -17.83 12.17
CA GLU A 50 -19.67 -19.29 12.16
C GLU A 50 -19.98 -19.84 10.76
N GLY A 51 -19.15 -20.79 10.29
CA GLY A 51 -19.25 -21.38 8.96
C GLY A 51 -18.68 -20.54 7.80
N GLN A 52 -18.06 -19.39 8.07
CA GLN A 52 -17.38 -18.58 7.05
C GLN A 52 -15.86 -18.63 7.19
N GLU A 53 -15.14 -18.65 6.07
CA GLU A 53 -13.69 -18.46 6.08
C GLU A 53 -13.34 -17.03 6.53
N GLN A 54 -12.26 -16.92 7.30
CA GLN A 54 -11.75 -15.64 7.73
C GLN A 54 -11.22 -14.86 6.53
N LYS A 55 -11.86 -13.74 6.19
CA LYS A 55 -11.30 -12.78 5.21
C LYS A 55 -9.92 -12.35 5.67
N LYS A 56 -8.99 -12.21 4.72
CA LYS A 56 -7.62 -11.71 4.95
C LYS A 56 -7.41 -10.41 4.19
N VAL A 57 -6.43 -9.62 4.63
CA VAL A 57 -5.94 -8.47 3.85
C VAL A 57 -5.31 -8.97 2.56
N GLU A 58 -5.78 -8.49 1.42
CA GLU A 58 -5.29 -8.89 0.09
C GLU A 58 -4.60 -7.73 -0.65
N PHE A 59 -4.97 -6.48 -0.34
CA PHE A 59 -4.38 -5.30 -0.97
C PHE A 59 -3.54 -4.50 0.04
N ALA A 60 -2.37 -4.06 -0.40
CA ALA A 60 -1.39 -3.37 0.42
C ALA A 60 -0.94 -2.05 -0.22
N ASP A 61 -1.26 -0.91 0.40
CA ASP A 61 -0.81 0.41 -0.03
C ASP A 61 0.40 0.86 0.82
N ILE A 62 1.59 0.71 0.24
CA ILE A 62 2.88 0.88 0.92
C ILE A 62 3.28 2.36 0.87
N GLY A 63 3.31 3.01 2.02
CA GLY A 63 3.55 4.46 2.08
C GLY A 63 2.33 5.26 1.62
N CYS A 64 1.13 4.85 2.05
CA CYS A 64 -0.16 5.32 1.56
C CYS A 64 -0.43 6.84 1.73
N GLY A 65 0.40 7.56 2.49
CA GLY A 65 0.26 8.98 2.73
C GLY A 65 -1.11 9.30 3.32
N TYR A 66 -1.82 10.25 2.72
CA TYR A 66 -3.14 10.67 3.19
C TYR A 66 -4.31 9.73 2.77
N GLY A 67 -3.99 8.49 2.38
CA GLY A 67 -4.96 7.40 2.17
C GLY A 67 -5.86 7.58 0.94
N GLY A 68 -5.44 8.39 -0.03
CA GLY A 68 -6.25 8.70 -1.21
C GLY A 68 -6.64 7.46 -2.02
N LEU A 69 -5.70 6.55 -2.23
CA LEU A 69 -5.94 5.26 -2.89
C LEU A 69 -6.95 4.43 -2.10
N LEU A 70 -6.73 4.30 -0.78
CA LEU A 70 -7.60 3.50 0.10
C LEU A 70 -9.07 3.91 -0.03
N ILE A 71 -9.35 5.19 0.12
CA ILE A 71 -10.72 5.72 0.05
C ILE A 71 -11.33 5.49 -1.33
N SER A 72 -10.54 5.65 -2.39
CA SER A 72 -11.03 5.49 -3.76
C SER A 72 -11.33 4.03 -4.10
N MET A 73 -10.46 3.11 -3.70
CA MET A 73 -10.60 1.69 -3.99
C MET A 73 -11.61 0.99 -3.07
N ALA A 74 -11.90 1.53 -1.88
CA ALA A 74 -12.87 0.96 -0.94
C ALA A 74 -14.21 0.59 -1.59
N LYS A 75 -14.72 1.47 -2.46
CA LYS A 75 -15.99 1.28 -3.18
C LYS A 75 -15.85 0.45 -4.45
N ALA A 76 -14.68 0.51 -5.12
CA ALA A 76 -14.42 -0.22 -6.35
C ALA A 76 -14.14 -1.71 -6.11
N PHE A 77 -13.60 -2.06 -4.93
CA PHE A 77 -13.23 -3.41 -4.53
C PHE A 77 -13.85 -3.76 -3.17
N PRO A 78 -15.19 -3.77 -3.04
CA PRO A 78 -15.87 -3.91 -1.74
C PRO A 78 -15.58 -5.25 -1.04
N ASP A 79 -15.19 -6.27 -1.79
CA ASP A 79 -14.95 -7.61 -1.27
C ASP A 79 -13.52 -7.85 -0.77
N ASN A 80 -12.56 -7.02 -1.18
CA ASN A 80 -11.15 -7.17 -0.82
C ASN A 80 -10.81 -6.28 0.38
N LEU A 81 -10.19 -6.86 1.40
CA LEU A 81 -9.64 -6.07 2.50
C LEU A 81 -8.32 -5.42 2.07
N MET A 82 -8.17 -4.13 2.37
CA MET A 82 -7.02 -3.33 1.97
C MET A 82 -6.44 -2.54 3.13
N LEU A 83 -5.12 -2.67 3.31
CA LEU A 83 -4.38 -1.99 4.36
C LEU A 83 -3.45 -0.93 3.79
N GLY A 84 -3.59 0.30 4.27
CA GLY A 84 -2.56 1.32 4.14
C GLY A 84 -1.49 1.19 5.20
N MET A 85 -0.24 1.34 4.80
CA MET A 85 0.90 1.35 5.71
C MET A 85 1.59 2.71 5.62
N GLU A 86 1.75 3.39 6.74
CA GLU A 86 2.39 4.71 6.80
C GLU A 86 3.28 4.80 8.04
N ILE A 87 4.48 5.35 7.91
CA ILE A 87 5.44 5.42 9.01
C ILE A 87 5.23 6.69 9.87
N ARG A 88 4.63 7.73 9.30
CA ARG A 88 4.40 9.04 9.94
C ARG A 88 3.11 9.02 10.75
N THR A 89 3.24 9.04 12.08
CA THR A 89 2.13 8.98 13.04
C THR A 89 1.00 9.97 12.72
N LYS A 90 1.29 11.27 12.53
CA LYS A 90 0.22 12.25 12.29
C LYS A 90 -0.54 12.01 10.99
N VAL A 91 0.14 11.47 9.98
CA VAL A 91 -0.50 11.16 8.69
C VAL A 91 -1.37 9.92 8.85
N GLU A 92 -0.89 8.93 9.60
CA GLU A 92 -1.68 7.74 9.92
C GLU A 92 -2.93 8.08 10.75
N ASP A 93 -2.79 8.86 11.83
CA ASP A 93 -3.90 9.35 12.65
C ASP A 93 -4.98 10.04 11.79
N TYR A 94 -4.56 10.86 10.82
CA TYR A 94 -5.48 11.53 9.91
C TYR A 94 -6.30 10.54 9.09
N VAL A 95 -5.65 9.53 8.50
CA VAL A 95 -6.35 8.56 7.65
C VAL A 95 -7.24 7.67 8.48
N TYR A 96 -6.81 7.28 9.68
CA TYR A 96 -7.62 6.51 10.61
C TYR A 96 -8.92 7.24 10.96
N GLU A 97 -8.83 8.50 11.41
CA GLU A 97 -10.01 9.32 11.71
C GLU A 97 -10.88 9.58 10.46
N ARG A 98 -10.26 9.71 9.29
CA ARG A 98 -10.97 9.88 8.01
C ARG A 98 -11.78 8.63 7.67
N ILE A 99 -11.19 7.43 7.76
CA ILE A 99 -11.89 6.16 7.51
C ILE A 99 -13.02 5.98 8.51
N LYS A 100 -12.76 6.23 9.80
CA LYS A 100 -13.78 6.14 10.86
C LYS A 100 -14.96 7.06 10.60
N ALA A 101 -14.70 8.32 10.25
CA ALA A 101 -15.75 9.28 9.90
C ALA A 101 -16.55 8.83 8.66
N LEU A 102 -15.87 8.35 7.61
CA LEU A 102 -16.53 7.84 6.39
C LEU A 102 -17.41 6.61 6.66
N ARG A 103 -16.98 5.69 7.53
CA ARG A 103 -17.79 4.53 7.95
C ARG A 103 -19.10 4.93 8.64
N VAL A 104 -19.10 6.05 9.36
CA VAL A 104 -20.30 6.61 10.03
C VAL A 104 -21.17 7.40 9.04
N GLN A 105 -20.56 8.22 8.19
CA GLN A 105 -21.27 9.04 7.20
C GLN A 105 -21.91 8.21 6.09
N GLU A 106 -21.27 7.09 5.71
CA GLU A 106 -21.72 6.20 4.63
C GLU A 106 -21.84 4.76 5.15
N PRO A 107 -22.90 4.43 5.92
CA PRO A 107 -23.10 3.09 6.47
C PRO A 107 -23.03 2.00 5.41
N GLY A 108 -22.28 0.93 5.69
CA GLY A 108 -22.02 -0.17 4.75
C GLY A 108 -20.84 0.05 3.80
N HIS A 109 -20.26 1.26 3.73
CA HIS A 109 -19.08 1.56 2.93
C HIS A 109 -17.81 1.72 3.78
N TYR A 110 -16.64 1.57 3.14
CA TYR A 110 -15.30 1.72 3.73
C TYR A 110 -14.96 0.77 4.89
N GLN A 111 -15.72 -0.31 5.03
CA GLN A 111 -15.54 -1.33 6.04
C GLN A 111 -14.35 -2.24 5.69
N ASN A 112 -14.01 -2.30 4.41
CA ASN A 112 -12.94 -3.10 3.82
C ASN A 112 -11.57 -2.40 3.76
N VAL A 113 -11.46 -1.17 4.27
CA VAL A 113 -10.18 -0.42 4.24
C VAL A 113 -9.76 0.00 5.63
N SER A 114 -8.47 -0.06 5.92
CA SER A 114 -7.88 0.42 7.15
C SER A 114 -6.48 0.97 6.92
N ILE A 115 -5.90 1.57 7.96
CA ILE A 115 -4.51 2.03 7.97
C ILE A 115 -3.81 1.53 9.23
N MET A 116 -2.50 1.36 9.15
CA MET A 116 -1.65 1.04 10.28
C MET A 116 -0.34 1.82 10.21
N ARG A 117 0.12 2.25 11.39
CA ARG A 117 1.46 2.82 11.52
C ARG A 117 2.49 1.71 11.43
N MET A 118 3.22 1.64 10.33
CA MET A 118 4.09 0.50 10.04
C MET A 118 5.30 0.93 9.21
N ASN A 119 6.43 0.26 9.45
CA ASN A 119 7.60 0.36 8.58
C ASN A 119 7.68 -0.86 7.65
N ALA A 120 7.17 -0.69 6.43
CA ALA A 120 7.16 -1.73 5.41
C ALA A 120 8.56 -2.17 4.95
N MET A 121 9.63 -1.43 5.28
CA MET A 121 11.01 -1.84 4.99
C MET A 121 11.61 -2.77 6.05
N LYS A 122 10.96 -2.96 7.19
CA LYS A 122 11.51 -3.74 8.31
C LYS A 122 10.66 -4.95 8.67
N PHE A 123 9.34 -4.83 8.56
CA PHE A 123 8.42 -5.76 9.22
C PHE A 123 7.33 -6.30 8.30
N LEU A 124 7.41 -6.12 6.98
CA LEU A 124 6.34 -6.62 6.09
C LEU A 124 6.04 -8.12 6.28
N PRO A 125 7.05 -9.02 6.38
CA PRO A 125 6.79 -10.45 6.60
C PRO A 125 6.21 -10.78 7.98
N ASN A 126 6.27 -9.87 8.95
CA ASN A 126 5.63 -10.06 10.25
C ASN A 126 4.10 -9.98 10.14
N PHE A 127 3.57 -9.19 9.21
CA PHE A 127 2.13 -8.93 9.11
C PHE A 127 1.41 -9.82 8.09
N PHE A 128 2.12 -10.36 7.09
CA PHE A 128 1.51 -11.07 5.97
C PHE A 128 2.08 -12.47 5.82
N GLU A 129 1.18 -13.44 5.67
CA GLU A 129 1.55 -14.81 5.30
C GLU A 129 2.13 -14.87 3.89
N LYS A 130 2.80 -15.99 3.57
CA LYS A 130 3.30 -16.24 2.22
C LYS A 130 2.15 -16.23 1.22
N GLY A 131 2.24 -15.38 0.20
CA GLY A 131 1.24 -15.28 -0.86
C GLY A 131 -0.12 -14.77 -0.38
N GLN A 132 -0.20 -14.08 0.74
CA GLN A 132 -1.46 -13.52 1.22
C GLN A 132 -2.00 -12.44 0.28
N LEU A 133 -1.12 -11.55 -0.20
CA LEU A 133 -1.50 -10.37 -0.98
C LEU A 133 -1.73 -10.71 -2.44
N THR A 134 -2.66 -9.99 -3.09
CA THR A 134 -2.90 -10.00 -4.55
C THR A 134 -2.43 -8.72 -5.22
N LYS A 135 -2.42 -7.58 -4.51
CA LYS A 135 -2.01 -6.29 -5.05
C LYS A 135 -1.15 -5.53 -4.05
N MET A 136 -0.01 -5.00 -4.52
CA MET A 136 0.87 -4.12 -3.75
C MET A 136 1.09 -2.80 -4.49
N PHE A 137 0.89 -1.68 -3.81
CA PHE A 137 0.96 -0.35 -4.41
C PHE A 137 2.13 0.45 -3.82
N PHE A 138 2.97 0.99 -4.68
CA PHE A 138 4.09 1.87 -4.34
C PHE A 138 3.92 3.19 -5.09
N LEU A 139 3.12 4.09 -4.50
CA LEU A 139 2.64 5.28 -5.21
C LEU A 139 3.37 6.55 -4.76
N PHE A 140 4.07 7.19 -5.68
CA PHE A 140 4.90 8.37 -5.45
C PHE A 140 5.87 8.22 -4.26
N PRO A 141 6.64 7.11 -4.19
CA PRO A 141 7.57 6.89 -3.08
C PRO A 141 8.67 7.96 -3.06
N ASP A 142 9.30 8.17 -1.90
CA ASP A 142 10.39 9.14 -1.76
C ASP A 142 11.58 8.76 -2.68
N PRO A 143 11.98 9.66 -3.60
CA PRO A 143 13.05 9.37 -4.56
C PRO A 143 14.44 9.29 -3.92
N HIS A 144 14.64 9.89 -2.74
CA HIS A 144 15.93 9.94 -2.05
C HIS A 144 17.11 10.30 -2.97
N PHE A 145 17.03 11.43 -3.69
CA PHE A 145 17.95 11.86 -4.77
C PHE A 145 19.47 11.78 -4.51
N LYS A 146 19.92 11.76 -3.26
CA LYS A 146 21.35 11.68 -2.95
C LYS A 146 21.76 10.21 -2.95
N GLN A 147 22.79 9.82 -3.73
CA GLN A 147 23.28 8.44 -3.82
C GLN A 147 23.43 7.73 -2.46
N ARG A 148 24.03 8.41 -1.47
CA ARG A 148 24.17 7.89 -0.09
C ARG A 148 22.86 7.51 0.61
N LYS A 149 21.71 7.98 0.10
CA LYS A 149 20.36 7.71 0.60
C LYS A 149 19.60 6.70 -0.25
N HIS A 150 20.16 6.16 -1.33
CA HIS A 150 19.46 5.18 -2.18
C HIS A 150 19.09 3.91 -1.42
N LYS A 151 19.82 3.56 -0.35
CA LYS A 151 19.46 2.47 0.57
C LYS A 151 18.09 2.64 1.22
N ALA A 152 17.59 3.86 1.33
CA ALA A 152 16.28 4.17 1.90
C ALA A 152 15.12 4.07 0.87
N ARG A 153 15.42 3.83 -0.41
CA ARG A 153 14.38 3.68 -1.43
C ARG A 153 13.67 2.33 -1.27
N ILE A 154 12.36 2.34 -1.49
CA ILE A 154 11.47 1.22 -1.15
C ILE A 154 11.60 0.00 -2.09
N ILE A 155 12.04 0.17 -3.34
CA ILE A 155 12.24 -0.94 -4.31
C ILE A 155 13.70 -1.40 -4.37
N SER A 156 14.18 -2.11 -3.36
CA SER A 156 15.56 -2.63 -3.36
C SER A 156 15.59 -4.16 -3.55
N PRO A 157 16.73 -4.78 -3.93
CA PRO A 157 16.83 -6.23 -4.11
C PRO A 157 16.33 -7.02 -2.90
N THR A 158 16.72 -6.61 -1.68
CA THR A 158 16.32 -7.28 -0.44
C THR A 158 14.82 -7.17 -0.19
N LEU A 159 14.26 -5.97 -0.39
CA LEU A 159 12.83 -5.74 -0.19
C LEU A 159 11.97 -6.46 -1.23
N LEU A 160 12.45 -6.58 -2.47
CA LEU A 160 11.75 -7.33 -3.52
C LEU A 160 11.56 -8.81 -3.16
N ALA A 161 12.51 -9.42 -2.47
CA ALA A 161 12.36 -10.79 -1.97
C ALA A 161 11.23 -10.87 -0.92
N GLU A 162 11.14 -9.91 0.00
CA GLU A 162 10.04 -9.83 0.97
C GLU A 162 8.68 -9.57 0.29
N TYR A 163 8.67 -8.74 -0.74
CA TYR A 163 7.45 -8.44 -1.51
C TYR A 163 6.99 -9.69 -2.28
N ALA A 164 7.91 -10.43 -2.89
CA ALA A 164 7.61 -11.69 -3.57
C ALA A 164 7.17 -12.81 -2.62
N TYR A 165 7.60 -12.77 -1.36
CA TYR A 165 7.11 -13.66 -0.30
C TYR A 165 5.65 -13.36 0.05
N ALA A 166 5.30 -12.09 0.30
CA ALA A 166 3.95 -11.70 0.70
C ALA A 166 2.94 -11.71 -0.47
N LEU A 167 3.38 -11.47 -1.71
CA LEU A 167 2.55 -11.41 -2.91
C LEU A 167 2.40 -12.80 -3.56
N ARG A 168 1.16 -13.21 -3.83
CA ARG A 168 0.88 -14.51 -4.48
C ARG A 168 1.31 -14.55 -5.93
N ILE A 169 1.53 -15.77 -6.45
CA ILE A 169 1.67 -16.02 -7.90
C ILE A 169 0.46 -15.43 -8.63
N GLY A 170 0.72 -14.66 -9.67
CA GLY A 170 -0.29 -13.91 -10.43
C GLY A 170 -0.68 -12.56 -9.82
N GLY A 171 -0.27 -12.27 -8.57
CA GLY A 171 -0.47 -10.96 -7.95
C GLY A 171 0.32 -9.86 -8.65
N ILE A 172 -0.10 -8.60 -8.49
CA ILE A 172 0.46 -7.46 -9.22
C ILE A 172 1.06 -6.43 -8.26
N LEU A 173 2.28 -6.00 -8.56
CA LEU A 173 2.97 -4.89 -7.94
C LEU A 173 2.89 -3.67 -8.86
N TYR A 174 2.38 -2.56 -8.34
CA TYR A 174 2.22 -1.29 -9.07
C TYR A 174 3.21 -0.27 -8.54
N THR A 175 3.99 0.33 -9.44
CA THR A 175 4.85 1.48 -9.11
C THR A 175 4.44 2.67 -9.96
N ILE A 176 4.29 3.84 -9.34
CA ILE A 176 4.08 5.10 -10.08
C ILE A 176 4.88 6.22 -9.42
N THR A 177 5.50 7.08 -10.21
CA THR A 177 6.23 8.26 -9.72
C THR A 177 6.25 9.35 -10.78
N ASP A 178 6.44 10.60 -10.36
CA ASP A 178 6.73 11.76 -11.20
C ASP A 178 8.23 12.00 -11.42
N VAL A 179 9.09 11.16 -10.83
CA VAL A 179 10.55 11.26 -10.92
C VAL A 179 11.10 10.17 -11.83
N LYS A 180 11.49 10.55 -13.05
CA LYS A 180 12.06 9.61 -14.07
C LYS A 180 13.21 8.76 -13.52
N ASP A 181 14.15 9.38 -12.81
CA ASP A 181 15.31 8.70 -12.22
C ASP A 181 14.92 7.63 -11.19
N LEU A 182 13.83 7.87 -10.44
CA LEU A 182 13.28 6.88 -9.52
C LEU A 182 12.56 5.77 -10.27
N HIS A 183 11.80 6.11 -11.33
CA HIS A 183 11.14 5.11 -12.18
C HIS A 183 12.14 4.15 -12.80
N GLU A 184 13.20 4.66 -13.43
CA GLU A 184 14.27 3.84 -14.02
C GLU A 184 14.94 2.96 -12.98
N TRP A 185 15.14 3.48 -11.76
CA TRP A 185 15.65 2.68 -10.66
C TRP A 185 14.69 1.55 -10.24
N MET A 186 13.40 1.82 -10.10
CA MET A 186 12.41 0.79 -9.73
C MET A 186 12.32 -0.28 -10.82
N VAL A 187 12.21 0.15 -12.09
CA VAL A 187 12.17 -0.75 -13.26
C VAL A 187 13.40 -1.63 -13.30
N LYS A 188 14.60 -1.06 -13.17
CA LYS A 188 15.84 -1.84 -13.16
C LYS A 188 15.82 -2.97 -12.12
N HIS A 189 15.46 -2.68 -10.88
CA HIS A 189 15.53 -3.68 -9.81
C HIS A 189 14.42 -4.73 -9.92
N LEU A 190 13.25 -4.34 -10.43
CA LEU A 190 12.14 -5.25 -10.69
C LEU A 190 12.43 -6.16 -11.89
N ASP A 191 13.01 -5.62 -12.97
CA ASP A 191 13.43 -6.39 -14.16
C ASP A 191 14.57 -7.37 -13.81
N ASP A 192 15.48 -6.99 -12.90
CA ASP A 192 16.59 -7.86 -12.46
C ASP A 192 16.14 -8.97 -11.48
N HIS A 193 14.93 -8.91 -10.92
CA HIS A 193 14.47 -9.86 -9.89
C HIS A 193 13.69 -11.04 -10.51
N PRO A 194 14.09 -12.30 -10.25
CA PRO A 194 13.59 -13.46 -11.02
C PRO A 194 12.11 -13.79 -10.79
N LEU A 195 11.50 -13.26 -9.71
CA LEU A 195 10.11 -13.53 -9.35
C LEU A 195 9.11 -12.48 -9.86
N PHE A 196 9.57 -11.49 -10.64
CA PHE A 196 8.73 -10.44 -11.20
C PHE A 196 8.86 -10.38 -12.71
N GLN A 197 7.71 -10.29 -13.38
CA GLN A 197 7.63 -10.12 -14.83
C GLN A 197 6.90 -8.81 -15.12
N ARG A 198 7.53 -7.94 -15.92
CA ARG A 198 6.91 -6.69 -16.36
C ARG A 198 5.68 -6.97 -17.21
N LEU A 199 4.57 -6.31 -16.90
CA LEU A 199 3.39 -6.28 -17.76
C LEU A 199 3.58 -5.26 -18.87
N SER A 200 3.01 -5.54 -20.04
CA SER A 200 2.89 -4.51 -21.08
C SER A 200 2.00 -3.36 -20.58
N ASP A 201 2.20 -2.16 -21.14
CA ASP A 201 1.38 -1.00 -20.79
C ASP A 201 -0.11 -1.29 -21.05
N GLU A 202 -0.43 -1.97 -22.14
CA GLU A 202 -1.80 -2.38 -22.47
C GLU A 202 -2.40 -3.35 -21.44
N GLU A 203 -1.65 -4.35 -20.99
CA GLU A 203 -2.10 -5.25 -19.93
C GLU A 203 -2.29 -4.51 -18.61
N CYS A 204 -1.40 -3.56 -18.28
CA CYS A 204 -1.56 -2.82 -17.05
C CYS A 204 -2.82 -1.94 -17.10
N GLU A 205 -3.04 -1.19 -18.18
CA GLU A 205 -4.21 -0.30 -18.31
C GLU A 205 -5.56 -1.03 -18.29
N LYS A 206 -5.58 -2.34 -18.58
CA LYS A 206 -6.79 -3.18 -18.44
C LYS A 206 -7.17 -3.47 -16.99
N ASP A 207 -6.25 -3.30 -16.02
CA ASP A 207 -6.53 -3.58 -14.62
C ASP A 207 -7.39 -2.46 -13.99
N PRO A 208 -8.54 -2.79 -13.36
CA PRO A 208 -9.43 -1.78 -12.79
C PRO A 208 -8.82 -0.97 -11.65
N ALA A 209 -7.68 -1.40 -11.07
CA ALA A 209 -6.97 -0.61 -10.06
C ALA A 209 -6.22 0.59 -10.67
N VAL A 210 -5.84 0.55 -11.95
CA VAL A 210 -4.95 1.56 -12.57
C VAL A 210 -5.51 2.98 -12.57
N PRO A 211 -6.80 3.22 -12.88
CA PRO A 211 -7.38 4.56 -12.76
C PRO A 211 -7.22 5.15 -11.35
N HIS A 212 -7.35 4.33 -10.31
CA HIS A 212 -7.15 4.74 -8.92
C HIS A 212 -5.67 4.99 -8.62
N VAL A 213 -4.78 4.12 -9.09
CA VAL A 213 -3.32 4.26 -8.95
C VAL A 213 -2.81 5.59 -9.52
N ARG A 214 -3.35 6.02 -10.67
CA ARG A 214 -2.92 7.26 -11.34
C ARG A 214 -3.44 8.53 -10.67
N GLU A 215 -4.69 8.54 -10.22
CA GLU A 215 -5.41 9.78 -9.88
C GLU A 215 -5.96 9.87 -8.45
N ALA A 216 -6.02 8.77 -7.68
CA ALA A 216 -6.68 8.80 -6.38
C ALA A 216 -5.86 9.52 -5.29
N THR A 217 -4.53 9.44 -5.37
CA THR A 217 -3.62 10.00 -4.36
C THR A 217 -3.49 11.52 -4.48
N GLU A 218 -3.15 12.17 -3.37
CA GLU A 218 -2.98 13.63 -3.35
C GLU A 218 -1.79 14.06 -4.21
N GLU A 219 -0.72 13.27 -4.18
CA GLU A 219 0.47 13.40 -5.01
C GLU A 219 0.11 13.24 -6.50
N GLY A 220 -0.66 12.22 -6.87
CA GLY A 220 -1.13 12.02 -8.25
C GLY A 220 -1.95 13.21 -8.76
N LYS A 221 -2.89 13.71 -7.97
CA LYS A 221 -3.67 14.91 -8.30
C LYS A 221 -2.79 16.16 -8.42
N LYS A 222 -1.77 16.29 -7.58
CA LYS A 222 -0.81 17.41 -7.63
C LYS A 222 -0.01 17.38 -8.93
N VAL A 223 0.48 16.21 -9.33
CA VAL A 223 1.23 16.04 -10.57
C VAL A 223 0.36 16.39 -11.78
N ALA A 224 -0.90 15.92 -11.81
CA ALA A 224 -1.85 16.26 -12.87
C ALA A 224 -2.12 17.77 -12.97
N ARG A 225 -2.36 18.46 -11.84
CA ARG A 225 -2.53 19.93 -11.82
C ARG A 225 -1.32 20.68 -12.36
N ASN A 226 -0.12 20.13 -12.16
CA ASN A 226 1.13 20.72 -12.61
C ASN A 226 1.52 20.26 -14.03
N GLN A 227 0.67 19.48 -14.72
CA GLN A 227 0.96 18.90 -16.04
C GLN A 227 2.28 18.10 -16.05
N GLY A 228 2.63 17.47 -14.92
CA GLY A 228 3.81 16.65 -14.81
C GLY A 228 3.57 15.22 -15.32
N ASP A 229 4.65 14.57 -15.74
CA ASP A 229 4.61 13.18 -16.18
C ASP A 229 4.33 12.22 -15.00
N LYS A 230 3.67 11.10 -15.30
CA LYS A 230 3.44 10.00 -14.36
C LYS A 230 3.96 8.70 -14.97
N TYR A 231 5.09 8.23 -14.47
CA TYR A 231 5.75 7.02 -14.92
C TYR A 231 5.21 5.81 -14.17
N LEU A 232 4.27 5.08 -14.78
CA LEU A 232 3.67 3.84 -14.26
C LEU A 232 4.47 2.62 -14.75
N ALA A 233 4.69 1.65 -13.87
CA ALA A 233 5.11 0.30 -14.25
C ALA A 233 4.46 -0.75 -13.34
N CYS A 234 4.06 -1.87 -13.94
CA CYS A 234 3.29 -2.92 -13.29
C CYS A 234 3.98 -4.27 -13.50
N TYR A 235 4.08 -5.06 -12.44
CA TYR A 235 4.82 -6.32 -12.44
C TYR A 235 3.96 -7.43 -11.88
N ARG A 236 3.85 -8.53 -12.61
CA ARG A 236 3.22 -9.76 -12.15
C ARG A 236 4.23 -10.57 -11.35
N ARG A 237 3.85 -11.04 -10.18
CA ARG A 237 4.62 -12.02 -9.41
C ARG A 237 4.47 -13.38 -10.09
N ILE A 238 5.57 -13.98 -10.52
CA ILE A 238 5.59 -15.27 -11.22
C ILE A 238 6.15 -16.38 -10.32
N GLU A 239 5.97 -17.63 -10.71
CA GLU A 239 6.67 -18.75 -10.08
C GLU A 239 8.19 -18.59 -10.21
N ASP A 240 8.93 -19.18 -9.29
CA ASP A 240 10.38 -19.19 -9.36
C ASP A 240 10.81 -20.05 -10.56
N PRO A 241 11.41 -19.46 -11.61
CA PRO A 241 11.74 -20.19 -12.83
C PRO A 241 12.87 -21.21 -12.60
N PHE A 242 13.58 -21.13 -11.48
CA PHE A 242 14.67 -22.04 -11.12
C PHE A 242 14.23 -23.12 -10.13
N TYR A 243 13.00 -23.06 -9.62
CA TYR A 243 12.46 -24.08 -8.74
C TYR A 243 12.08 -25.31 -9.58
N LYS A 244 12.96 -26.31 -9.59
CA LYS A 244 12.64 -27.63 -10.14
C LYS A 244 11.69 -28.35 -9.18
N GLN A 245 10.50 -28.71 -9.67
CA GLN A 245 9.63 -29.68 -8.99
C GLN A 245 10.27 -31.07 -8.96
#